data_AF-A0A922JZV0-F1
#
_entry.id   AF-A0A922JZV0-F1
#
_cell.length_a   1.000
_cell.length_b   1.000
_cell.length_c   1.000
_cell.angle_alpha   90.00
_cell.angle_beta   90.00
_cell.angle_gamma   90.00
#
_symmetry.space_group_name_H-M   'P 1'
#
loop_
_entity.id
_entity.type
_entity.pdbx_description
1 polymer ?
#
loop_
_entity_poly.entity_id
_entity_poly.type
_entity_poly.pdbx_seq_one_letter_code
_entity_poly.pdbx_strand_id
1 'polypeptide(L)'
;MASSGTYEVVERHVKDKDHKKDEDKGGFIEKVKDFIHDIGEKIEEAIGFGKPTADVAAVHIPHINLDKADIVVDVLIKNPNPVPIPLIDINYLIESDGRKLVSGLIPDAGTIHAHGEETVKIPVNLVYDDIKNTYDDIKPGSIVPYRIKVDLIVDVPVFGRLTLPLEKTGEIPIPYKPDIDLEKIKFRRFSFEETVAVLHLKVENKNDFDLGLNSLDYEVWLSDVSIGGAELSNSTKIDKNGISYIDIPITFRPKDFGSALWDMIRGKGTGYTLKGHINADTPFGAMNLPISREGGTTRLKKNKEDGGDDDDDDEE
;
A
#
# COMPACT_ATOMS: atom_id res chain seq x y z
N MET A 1 3.25 -36.32 76.88
CA MET A 1 4.71 -36.22 77.06
C MET A 1 5.12 -34.82 76.65
N ALA A 2 5.84 -34.11 77.53
CA ALA A 2 6.63 -32.87 77.36
C ALA A 2 6.04 -31.75 76.46
N SER A 3 5.61 -30.60 77.00
CA SER A 3 6.46 -29.46 77.47
C SER A 3 7.28 -28.87 76.31
N SER A 4 7.29 -27.59 75.95
CA SER A 4 6.76 -26.31 76.45
C SER A 4 6.81 -25.35 75.23
N GLY A 5 5.89 -24.42 74.97
CA GLY A 5 5.56 -23.26 75.79
C GLY A 5 5.96 -21.98 75.02
N THR A 6 4.94 -21.27 74.53
CA THR A 6 4.72 -19.81 74.24
C THR A 6 5.90 -18.83 74.36
N TYR A 7 5.96 -17.68 73.65
CA TYR A 7 5.18 -16.46 73.92
C TYR A 7 5.15 -15.46 72.74
N GLU A 8 4.03 -14.76 72.60
CA GLU A 8 3.88 -13.45 71.94
C GLU A 8 4.34 -12.31 72.86
N VAL A 9 4.68 -11.14 72.28
CA VAL A 9 4.08 -9.80 72.54
C VAL A 9 5.08 -8.65 72.24
N VAL A 10 4.72 -7.88 71.21
CA VAL A 10 4.65 -6.40 71.03
C VAL A 10 5.67 -5.44 71.68
N GLU A 11 6.27 -4.64 70.77
CA GLU A 11 6.86 -3.29 70.80
C GLU A 11 7.49 -2.66 72.05
N ARG A 12 8.68 -2.07 71.84
CA ARG A 12 9.10 -0.84 72.53
C ARG A 12 9.96 0.06 71.63
N HIS A 13 9.47 1.29 71.46
CA HIS A 13 10.18 2.46 70.97
C HIS A 13 11.42 2.76 71.84
N VAL A 14 12.59 2.99 71.23
CA VAL A 14 13.71 3.73 71.87
C VAL A 14 14.39 4.63 70.85
N LYS A 15 14.56 5.88 71.28
CA LYS A 15 15.19 7.02 70.61
C LYS A 15 16.72 6.99 70.80
N ASP A 16 17.42 7.43 69.77
CA ASP A 16 18.84 7.81 69.64
C ASP A 16 19.81 7.64 70.81
N LYS A 17 20.94 6.97 70.52
CA LYS A 17 22.27 7.38 71.00
C LYS A 17 23.37 6.91 70.04
N ASP A 18 24.13 7.89 69.57
CA ASP A 18 25.36 7.77 68.79
C ASP A 18 26.36 6.75 69.35
N HIS A 19 26.91 5.93 68.47
CA HIS A 19 28.32 5.51 68.53
C HIS A 19 28.87 5.35 67.10
N LYS A 20 29.89 6.16 66.80
CA LYS A 20 30.69 6.19 65.57
C LYS A 20 31.58 4.96 65.38
N LYS A 21 31.91 4.72 64.10
CA LYS A 21 32.97 3.91 63.46
C LYS A 21 32.60 2.43 63.23
N ASP A 22 32.71 1.87 62.03
CA ASP A 22 33.69 2.11 60.96
C ASP A 22 33.06 2.29 59.56
N GLU A 23 33.32 3.44 58.94
CA GLU A 23 33.30 3.62 57.49
C GLU A 23 34.59 3.05 56.93
N ASP A 24 34.54 1.89 56.28
CA ASP A 24 35.61 1.54 55.33
C ASP A 24 35.17 0.47 54.31
N LYS A 25 34.21 0.80 53.44
CA LYS A 25 33.90 -0.01 52.24
C LYS A 25 33.57 0.83 50.99
N GLY A 26 34.09 2.06 50.89
CA GLY A 26 34.05 2.90 49.68
C GLY A 26 35.36 2.90 48.88
N GLY A 27 36.26 1.93 49.11
CA GLY A 27 37.66 2.08 48.70
C GLY A 27 38.06 1.49 47.34
N PHE A 28 37.41 0.40 46.90
CA PHE A 28 37.88 -0.38 45.75
C PHE A 28 36.84 -0.58 44.66
N ILE A 29 35.57 -0.85 44.98
CA ILE A 29 34.53 -1.09 43.95
C ILE A 29 34.10 0.22 43.28
N GLU A 30 34.00 1.30 44.05
CA GLU A 30 33.71 2.65 43.54
C GLU A 30 34.86 3.14 42.67
N LYS A 31 36.12 3.01 43.14
CA LYS A 31 37.31 3.30 42.34
C LYS A 31 37.42 2.45 41.07
N VAL A 32 37.01 1.18 41.09
CA VAL A 32 37.03 0.34 39.87
C VAL A 32 35.91 0.75 38.91
N LYS A 33 34.74 1.14 39.39
CA LYS A 33 33.68 1.71 38.54
C LYS A 33 34.13 3.04 37.93
N ASP A 34 34.68 3.92 38.75
CA ASP A 34 35.22 5.21 38.31
C ASP A 34 36.38 5.01 37.34
N PHE A 35 37.25 4.01 37.55
CA PHE A 35 38.36 3.71 36.66
C PHE A 35 37.92 3.08 35.34
N ILE A 36 36.88 2.24 35.33
CA ILE A 36 36.28 1.70 34.10
C ILE A 36 35.57 2.81 33.34
N HIS A 37 34.89 3.73 34.03
CA HIS A 37 34.22 4.87 33.42
C HIS A 37 35.22 5.88 32.86
N ASP A 38 36.27 6.19 33.61
CA ASP A 38 37.33 7.15 33.26
C ASP A 38 38.28 6.59 32.18
N ILE A 39 38.49 5.26 32.13
CA ILE A 39 39.14 4.60 30.98
C ILE A 39 38.19 4.48 29.79
N GLY A 40 36.90 4.21 30.01
CA GLY A 40 35.89 4.19 28.96
C GLY A 40 35.83 5.54 28.24
N GLU A 41 35.67 6.64 28.98
CA GLU A 41 35.67 8.01 28.45
C GLU A 41 37.02 8.38 27.82
N LYS A 42 38.16 8.00 28.42
CA LYS A 42 39.49 8.26 27.82
C LYS A 42 39.77 7.43 26.57
N ILE A 43 39.21 6.22 26.44
CA ILE A 43 39.31 5.40 25.23
C ILE A 43 38.35 5.94 24.15
N GLU A 44 37.16 6.42 24.53
CA GLU A 44 36.23 7.14 23.65
C GLU A 44 36.86 8.40 23.04
N GLU A 45 37.64 9.17 23.81
CA GLU A 45 38.37 10.35 23.30
C GLU A 45 39.69 10.01 22.58
N ALA A 46 40.41 8.96 22.97
CA ALA A 46 41.74 8.64 22.44
C ALA A 46 41.75 7.67 21.24
N ILE A 47 40.68 6.91 21.04
CA ILE A 47 40.51 5.96 19.95
C ILE A 47 39.17 6.29 19.32
N GLY A 48 39.13 6.65 18.04
CA GLY A 48 37.95 7.20 17.33
C GLY A 48 36.74 6.26 17.22
N PHE A 49 36.22 5.81 18.36
CA PHE A 49 35.00 5.04 18.54
C PHE A 49 33.85 6.01 18.80
N GLY A 50 32.87 6.01 17.91
CA GLY A 50 31.65 6.79 18.00
C GLY A 50 30.40 5.92 17.87
N LYS A 51 29.26 6.52 18.20
CA LYS A 51 27.96 5.88 17.97
C LYS A 51 27.68 5.85 16.46
N PRO A 52 27.26 4.70 15.90
CA PRO A 52 26.82 4.64 14.51
C PRO A 52 25.61 5.56 14.31
N THR A 53 25.48 6.08 13.11
CA THR A 53 24.32 6.89 12.70
C THR A 53 23.57 6.16 11.60
N ALA A 54 22.27 6.40 11.50
CA ALA A 54 21.45 5.87 10.44
C ALA A 54 20.44 6.93 10.00
N ASP A 55 20.06 6.88 8.72
CA ASP A 55 19.04 7.75 8.15
C ASP A 55 18.27 7.03 7.05
N VAL A 56 16.99 7.38 6.87
CA VAL A 56 16.19 6.86 5.77
C VAL A 56 16.55 7.62 4.49
N ALA A 57 17.41 7.01 3.68
CA ALA A 57 17.93 7.61 2.46
C ALA A 57 16.84 7.75 1.38
N ALA A 58 16.02 6.70 1.20
CA ALA A 58 14.94 6.72 0.22
C ALA A 58 13.83 5.71 0.55
N VAL A 59 12.65 5.96 -0.01
CA VAL A 59 11.52 5.02 0.00
C VAL A 59 11.07 4.84 -1.44
N HIS A 60 10.98 3.59 -1.88
CA HIS A 60 10.61 3.23 -3.24
C HIS A 60 9.41 2.29 -3.23
N ILE A 61 8.56 2.38 -4.25
CA ILE A 61 7.43 1.47 -4.46
C ILE A 61 7.70 0.72 -5.78
N PRO A 62 8.50 -0.36 -5.77
CA PRO A 62 8.81 -1.12 -6.97
C PRO A 62 7.58 -1.71 -7.67
N HIS A 63 6.54 -2.07 -6.91
CA HIS A 63 5.32 -2.67 -7.46
C HIS A 63 4.10 -2.23 -6.68
N ILE A 64 3.02 -1.90 -7.40
CA ILE A 64 1.75 -1.51 -6.83
C ILE A 64 0.60 -1.92 -7.74
N ASN A 65 -0.46 -2.50 -7.17
CA ASN A 65 -1.68 -2.89 -7.90
C ASN A 65 -2.91 -2.73 -7.00
N LEU A 66 -4.04 -3.39 -7.31
CA LEU A 66 -5.26 -3.32 -6.48
C LEU A 66 -5.20 -4.18 -5.20
N ASP A 67 -4.27 -5.13 -5.14
CA ASP A 67 -4.18 -6.14 -4.07
C ASP A 67 -3.15 -5.76 -3.02
N LYS A 68 -2.00 -5.23 -3.46
CA LYS A 68 -0.85 -4.93 -2.62
C LYS A 68 0.05 -3.82 -3.17
N ALA A 69 0.86 -3.26 -2.27
CA ALA A 69 2.06 -2.49 -2.59
C ALA A 69 3.30 -3.14 -2.00
N ASP A 70 4.32 -3.32 -2.82
CA ASP A 70 5.66 -3.69 -2.38
C ASP A 70 6.47 -2.40 -2.22
N ILE A 71 6.96 -2.16 -1.01
CA ILE A 71 7.72 -0.96 -0.61
C ILE A 71 9.13 -1.38 -0.23
N VAL A 72 10.14 -0.62 -0.61
CA VAL A 72 11.52 -0.81 -0.18
C VAL A 72 12.00 0.47 0.49
N VAL A 73 12.39 0.35 1.75
CA VAL A 73 12.98 1.45 2.52
C VAL A 73 14.49 1.26 2.52
N ASP A 74 15.20 2.22 1.94
CA ASP A 74 16.66 2.25 1.91
C ASP A 74 17.16 3.03 3.12
N VAL A 75 17.84 2.33 4.03
CA VAL A 75 18.40 2.91 5.26
C VAL A 75 19.91 2.95 5.15
N LEU A 76 20.49 4.15 5.15
CA LEU A 76 21.93 4.36 5.12
C LEU A 76 22.45 4.35 6.55
N ILE A 77 23.34 3.42 6.86
CA ILE A 77 23.99 3.29 8.16
C ILE A 77 25.46 3.64 8.01
N LYS A 78 25.97 4.50 8.90
CA LYS A 78 27.37 4.92 8.93
C LYS A 78 28.04 4.42 10.19
N ASN A 79 29.14 3.71 10.00
CA ASN A 79 29.96 3.21 11.09
C ASN A 79 31.23 4.08 11.22
N PRO A 80 31.33 4.95 12.23
CA PRO A 80 32.54 5.74 12.45
C PRO A 80 33.70 4.91 13.01
N ASN A 81 33.46 3.67 13.44
CA ASN A 81 34.42 2.87 14.21
C ASN A 81 35.41 2.12 13.30
N PRO A 82 36.66 1.90 13.76
CA PRO A 82 37.67 1.14 13.03
C PRO A 82 37.42 -0.38 12.99
N VAL A 83 36.27 -0.83 13.53
CA VAL A 83 35.88 -2.24 13.61
C VAL A 83 34.46 -2.42 13.07
N PRO A 84 34.12 -3.60 12.52
CA PRO A 84 32.77 -3.89 12.05
C PRO A 84 31.75 -3.93 13.20
N ILE A 85 30.51 -3.51 12.91
CA ILE A 85 29.38 -3.53 13.85
C ILE A 85 28.33 -4.54 13.35
N PRO A 86 28.04 -5.62 14.09
CA PRO A 86 26.92 -6.50 13.77
C PRO A 86 25.57 -5.76 13.83
N LEU A 87 24.75 -5.92 12.79
CA LEU A 87 23.35 -5.50 12.77
C LEU A 87 22.50 -6.70 13.14
N ILE A 88 22.08 -6.75 14.40
CA ILE A 88 21.41 -7.90 15.01
C ILE A 88 20.00 -8.03 14.46
N ASP A 89 19.17 -7.01 14.68
CA ASP A 89 17.74 -7.07 14.37
C ASP A 89 17.30 -5.75 13.73
N ILE A 90 16.31 -5.82 12.84
CA ILE A 90 15.59 -4.66 12.35
C ILE A 90 14.12 -4.87 12.68
N ASN A 91 13.58 -4.07 13.59
CA ASN A 91 12.14 -3.99 13.79
C ASN A 91 11.60 -2.86 12.92
N TYR A 92 10.48 -3.10 12.24
CA TYR A 92 9.80 -2.05 11.50
C TYR A 92 8.29 -2.08 11.75
N LEU A 93 7.71 -0.88 11.70
CA LEU A 93 6.28 -0.64 11.87
C LEU A 93 5.86 0.44 10.89
N ILE A 94 4.84 0.18 10.09
CA ILE A 94 4.14 1.20 9.32
C ILE A 94 2.79 1.44 9.98
N GLU A 95 2.54 2.69 10.32
CA GLU A 95 1.28 3.14 10.91
C GLU A 95 0.66 4.29 10.13
N SER A 96 -0.67 4.45 10.23
CA SER A 96 -1.43 5.54 9.64
C SER A 96 -2.44 6.06 10.66
N ASP A 97 -2.31 7.32 11.07
CA ASP A 97 -3.06 7.93 12.19
C ASP A 97 -3.15 7.04 13.45
N GLY A 98 -2.05 6.39 13.83
CA GLY A 98 -1.98 5.49 14.99
C GLY A 98 -2.51 4.08 14.74
N ARG A 99 -3.04 3.78 13.55
CA ARG A 99 -3.39 2.42 13.11
C ARG A 99 -2.15 1.69 12.66
N LYS A 100 -1.92 0.49 13.17
CA LYS A 100 -0.83 -0.37 12.72
C LYS A 100 -1.23 -1.04 11.41
N LEU A 101 -0.60 -0.63 10.30
CA LEU A 101 -0.86 -1.22 8.98
C LEU A 101 -0.06 -2.50 8.77
N VAL A 102 1.23 -2.48 9.08
CA VAL A 102 2.12 -3.64 8.96
C VAL A 102 3.30 -3.52 9.92
N SER A 103 3.83 -4.64 10.38
CA SER A 103 5.08 -4.69 11.14
C SER A 103 5.85 -5.96 10.85
N GLY A 104 7.16 -5.94 11.05
CA GLY A 104 7.96 -7.14 11.00
C GLY A 104 9.28 -7.01 11.74
N LEU A 105 9.98 -8.14 11.81
CA LEU A 105 11.31 -8.29 12.38
C LEU A 105 12.19 -8.98 11.33
N ILE A 106 13.33 -8.39 11.02
CA ILE A 106 14.38 -9.01 10.22
C ILE A 106 15.53 -9.36 11.18
N PRO A 107 15.70 -10.65 11.55
CA PRO A 107 16.80 -11.09 12.37
C PRO A 107 18.08 -11.21 11.54
N ASP A 108 19.22 -11.12 12.21
CA ASP A 108 20.58 -11.26 11.68
C ASP A 108 20.80 -10.46 10.38
N ALA A 109 20.49 -9.17 10.41
CA ALA A 109 20.44 -8.32 9.22
C ALA A 109 21.84 -7.89 8.69
N GLY A 110 22.91 -8.49 9.18
CA GLY A 110 24.25 -8.43 8.57
C GLY A 110 25.30 -7.77 9.46
N THR A 111 26.28 -7.12 8.84
CA THR A 111 27.40 -6.48 9.54
C THR A 111 27.86 -5.25 8.79
N ILE A 112 27.90 -4.11 9.48
CA ILE A 112 28.31 -2.83 8.93
C ILE A 112 29.84 -2.75 9.01
N HIS A 113 30.47 -2.56 7.87
CA HIS A 113 31.94 -2.53 7.75
C HIS A 113 32.59 -1.39 8.55
N ALA A 114 33.85 -1.59 8.96
CA ALA A 114 34.66 -0.60 9.66
C ALA A 114 34.87 0.67 8.82
N HIS A 115 34.70 1.85 9.41
CA HIS A 115 34.74 3.16 8.72
C HIS A 115 33.90 3.19 7.44
N GLY A 116 32.83 2.39 7.40
CA GLY A 116 32.02 2.14 6.21
C GLY A 116 30.68 2.84 6.27
N GLU A 117 30.07 2.94 5.10
CA GLU A 117 28.66 3.26 4.93
C GLU A 117 27.98 2.09 4.22
N GLU A 118 26.83 1.65 4.72
CA GLU A 118 26.09 0.51 4.18
C GLU A 118 24.62 0.86 4.06
N THR A 119 24.03 0.59 2.90
CA THR A 119 22.60 0.80 2.67
C THR A 119 21.87 -0.52 2.83
N VAL A 120 21.09 -0.62 3.89
CA VAL A 120 20.22 -1.77 4.16
C VAL A 120 18.86 -1.54 3.51
N LYS A 121 18.38 -2.55 2.78
CA LYS A 121 17.06 -2.52 2.12
C LYS A 121 16.06 -3.28 2.96
N ILE A 122 15.03 -2.59 3.44
CA ILE A 122 13.95 -3.18 4.22
C ILE A 122 12.73 -3.36 3.31
N PRO A 123 12.45 -4.58 2.84
CA PRO A 123 11.26 -4.85 2.06
C PRO A 123 10.02 -4.88 2.96
N VAL A 124 8.99 -4.14 2.58
CA VAL A 124 7.69 -4.14 3.27
C VAL A 124 6.61 -4.44 2.26
N ASN A 125 5.83 -5.48 2.53
CA ASN A 125 4.66 -5.83 1.74
C ASN A 125 3.40 -5.33 2.45
N LEU A 126 2.63 -4.49 1.77
CA LEU A 126 1.38 -3.94 2.25
C LEU A 126 0.23 -4.61 1.49
N VAL A 127 -0.53 -5.47 2.16
CA VAL A 127 -1.72 -6.13 1.59
C VAL A 127 -2.95 -5.27 1.88
N TYR A 128 -3.62 -4.78 0.83
CA TYR A 128 -4.71 -3.83 1.02
C TYR A 128 -5.94 -4.45 1.67
N ASP A 129 -6.21 -5.72 1.41
CA ASP A 129 -7.36 -6.41 2.00
C ASP A 129 -7.25 -6.51 3.52
N ASP A 130 -6.05 -6.77 4.07
CA ASP A 130 -5.83 -6.78 5.52
C ASP A 130 -6.15 -5.41 6.14
N ILE A 131 -5.81 -4.32 5.45
CA ILE A 131 -6.07 -2.96 5.92
C ILE A 131 -7.57 -2.64 5.85
N LYS A 132 -8.20 -2.85 4.70
CA LYS A 132 -9.62 -2.53 4.46
C LYS A 132 -10.55 -3.35 5.36
N ASN A 133 -10.17 -4.61 5.66
CA ASN A 133 -10.95 -5.48 6.56
C ASN A 133 -10.75 -5.13 8.04
N THR A 134 -9.64 -4.49 8.39
CA THR A 134 -9.33 -4.09 9.78
C THR A 134 -9.86 -2.69 10.10
N TYR A 135 -9.87 -1.79 9.11
CA TYR A 135 -10.15 -0.37 9.30
C TYR A 135 -11.19 0.14 8.30
N ASP A 136 -12.46 0.22 8.72
CA ASP A 136 -13.61 0.59 7.88
C ASP A 136 -13.54 2.00 7.28
N ASP A 137 -12.77 2.89 7.91
CA ASP A 137 -12.63 4.28 7.50
C ASP A 137 -11.60 4.47 6.37
N ILE A 138 -10.75 3.47 6.15
CA ILE A 138 -9.80 3.42 5.06
C ILE A 138 -10.48 2.88 3.81
N LYS A 139 -10.85 3.79 2.90
CA LYS A 139 -11.62 3.44 1.70
C LYS A 139 -10.71 3.18 0.48
N PRO A 140 -11.06 2.22 -0.39
CA PRO A 140 -10.48 2.14 -1.72
C PRO A 140 -10.62 3.47 -2.46
N GLY A 141 -9.57 3.85 -3.19
CA GLY A 141 -9.44 5.10 -3.92
C GLY A 141 -8.73 6.20 -3.13
N SER A 142 -8.62 6.07 -1.80
CA SER A 142 -8.01 7.11 -0.96
C SER A 142 -6.47 7.07 -0.97
N ILE A 143 -5.87 8.21 -0.63
CA ILE A 143 -4.47 8.32 -0.27
C ILE A 143 -4.39 8.45 1.24
N VAL A 144 -3.67 7.55 1.90
CA VAL A 144 -3.51 7.55 3.36
C VAL A 144 -2.12 8.03 3.76
N PRO A 145 -2.00 8.94 4.73
CA PRO A 145 -0.70 9.29 5.29
C PRO A 145 -0.16 8.09 6.06
N TYR A 146 1.14 7.85 5.96
CA TYR A 146 1.81 6.82 6.75
C TYR A 146 2.99 7.39 7.51
N ARG A 147 3.40 6.65 8.54
CA ARG A 147 4.64 6.81 9.28
C ARG A 147 5.32 5.46 9.39
N ILE A 148 6.51 5.38 8.81
CA ILE A 148 7.42 4.24 8.94
C ILE A 148 8.30 4.50 10.15
N LYS A 149 8.33 3.56 11.09
CA LYS A 149 9.28 3.49 12.19
C LYS A 149 10.19 2.29 11.97
N VAL A 150 11.49 2.50 12.06
CA VAL A 150 12.51 1.43 11.96
C VAL A 150 13.41 1.52 13.17
N ASP A 151 13.50 0.44 13.93
CA ASP A 151 14.46 0.31 15.03
C ASP A 151 15.58 -0.62 14.58
N LEU A 152 16.74 -0.05 14.28
CA LEU A 152 17.95 -0.81 13.98
C LEU A 152 18.64 -1.19 15.28
N ILE A 153 18.81 -2.47 15.53
CA ILE A 153 19.49 -2.99 16.71
C ILE A 153 20.90 -3.42 16.31
N VAL A 154 21.89 -2.71 16.82
CA VAL A 154 23.31 -2.93 16.53
C VAL A 154 24.08 -3.29 17.78
N ASP A 155 25.12 -4.11 17.66
CA ASP A 155 26.06 -4.41 18.75
C ASP A 155 27.37 -3.66 18.53
N VAL A 156 27.54 -2.54 19.22
CA VAL A 156 28.71 -1.68 19.01
C VAL A 156 29.78 -2.05 20.04
N PRO A 157 31.02 -2.35 19.63
CA PRO A 157 32.11 -2.57 20.57
C PRO A 157 32.25 -1.41 21.55
N VAL A 158 32.51 -1.72 22.82
CA VAL A 158 32.54 -0.79 23.97
C VAL A 158 31.16 -0.30 24.42
N PHE A 159 30.25 0.06 23.51
CA PHE A 159 28.92 0.59 23.86
C PHE A 159 27.83 -0.48 24.08
N GLY A 160 28.07 -1.71 23.60
CA GLY A 160 27.12 -2.81 23.64
C GLY A 160 25.93 -2.62 22.69
N ARG A 161 24.80 -3.25 23.01
CA ARG A 161 23.58 -3.24 22.20
C ARG A 161 22.93 -1.85 22.21
N LEU A 162 22.90 -1.19 21.06
CA LEU A 162 22.22 0.08 20.84
C LEU A 162 21.00 -0.11 19.92
N THR A 163 19.98 0.71 20.12
CA THR A 163 18.83 0.82 19.20
C THR A 163 18.88 2.20 18.56
N LEU A 164 18.89 2.24 17.23
CA LEU A 164 18.83 3.46 16.44
C LEU A 164 17.41 3.59 15.86
N PRO A 165 16.52 4.37 16.50
CA PRO A 165 15.18 4.58 16.01
C PRO A 165 15.19 5.57 14.85
N LEU A 166 14.50 5.23 13.78
CA LEU A 166 14.33 6.04 12.57
C LEU A 166 12.84 6.22 12.31
N GLU A 167 12.47 7.40 11.85
CA GLU A 167 11.09 7.71 11.49
C GLU A 167 11.05 8.44 10.15
N LYS A 168 10.12 8.03 9.29
CA LYS A 168 9.83 8.72 8.03
C LYS A 168 8.34 8.75 7.76
N THR A 169 7.80 9.90 7.42
CA THR A 169 6.42 10.06 6.99
C THR A 169 6.31 10.10 5.47
N GLY A 170 5.15 9.73 4.95
CA GLY A 170 4.83 9.80 3.53
C GLY A 170 3.36 9.52 3.29
N GLU A 171 3.02 9.26 2.04
CA GLU A 171 1.65 8.97 1.60
C GLU A 171 1.65 7.72 0.74
N ILE A 172 0.63 6.87 0.89
CA ILE A 172 0.45 5.65 0.11
C ILE A 172 -0.99 5.57 -0.40
N PRO A 173 -1.21 5.33 -1.71
CA PRO A 173 -2.55 5.15 -2.23
C PRO A 173 -3.07 3.75 -1.88
N ILE A 174 -4.39 3.63 -1.82
CA ILE A 174 -5.10 2.36 -1.81
C ILE A 174 -5.92 2.34 -3.10
N PRO A 175 -5.36 1.82 -4.20
CA PRO A 175 -5.96 1.95 -5.51
C PRO A 175 -7.36 1.31 -5.58
N TYR A 176 -8.24 1.96 -6.32
CA TYR A 176 -9.55 1.45 -6.70
C TYR A 176 -9.65 1.35 -8.23
N LYS A 177 -10.31 0.30 -8.71
CA LYS A 177 -10.52 0.09 -10.14
C LYS A 177 -11.39 1.21 -10.72
N PRO A 178 -11.11 1.74 -11.90
CA PRO A 178 -12.02 2.68 -12.56
C PRO A 178 -13.40 2.04 -12.79
N ASP A 179 -14.45 2.83 -12.58
CA ASP A 179 -15.80 2.40 -12.91
C ASP A 179 -16.11 2.79 -14.36
N ILE A 180 -16.74 1.88 -15.09
CA ILE A 180 -17.01 2.03 -16.51
C ILE A 180 -18.49 1.85 -16.81
N ASP A 181 -19.02 2.67 -17.71
CA ASP A 181 -20.41 2.58 -18.15
C ASP A 181 -20.57 2.95 -19.62
N LEU A 182 -21.47 2.28 -20.33
CA LEU A 182 -21.70 2.53 -21.75
C LEU A 182 -22.84 3.53 -21.92
N GLU A 183 -22.50 4.76 -22.30
CA GLU A 183 -23.53 5.81 -22.46
C GLU A 183 -24.28 5.70 -23.78
N LYS A 184 -23.55 5.43 -24.86
CA LYS A 184 -24.11 5.46 -26.22
C LYS A 184 -23.39 4.50 -27.15
N ILE A 185 -24.18 3.90 -28.05
CA ILE A 185 -23.67 3.15 -29.20
C ILE A 185 -23.96 3.95 -30.47
N LYS A 186 -22.94 4.18 -31.30
CA LYS A 186 -23.08 4.73 -32.65
C LYS A 186 -22.78 3.66 -33.69
N PHE A 187 -23.80 3.19 -34.40
CA PHE A 187 -23.61 2.28 -35.52
C PHE A 187 -23.14 3.04 -36.75
N ARG A 188 -21.97 2.67 -37.28
CA ARG A 188 -21.51 3.12 -38.60
C ARG A 188 -22.06 2.22 -39.70
N ARG A 189 -22.15 0.92 -39.41
CA ARG A 189 -22.79 -0.07 -40.26
C ARG A 189 -23.58 -1.06 -39.42
N PHE A 190 -24.78 -1.39 -39.86
CA PHE A 190 -25.64 -2.33 -39.15
C PHE A 190 -26.27 -3.31 -40.14
N SER A 191 -25.68 -4.50 -40.24
CA SER A 191 -26.20 -5.59 -41.09
C SER A 191 -25.85 -6.94 -40.49
N PHE A 192 -26.57 -7.97 -40.94
CA PHE A 192 -26.32 -9.34 -40.53
C PHE A 192 -24.94 -9.87 -40.95
N GLU A 193 -24.39 -9.33 -42.06
CA GLU A 193 -23.10 -9.72 -42.62
C GLU A 193 -21.91 -9.11 -41.86
N GLU A 194 -21.97 -7.82 -41.52
CA GLU A 194 -21.04 -7.20 -40.56
C GLU A 194 -21.64 -5.91 -40.00
N THR A 195 -21.48 -5.76 -38.70
CA THR A 195 -21.87 -4.60 -37.90
C THR A 195 -20.62 -3.91 -37.38
N VAL A 196 -20.56 -2.59 -37.58
CA VAL A 196 -19.48 -1.72 -37.13
C VAL A 196 -20.09 -0.65 -36.25
N ALA A 197 -19.63 -0.54 -35.00
CA ALA A 197 -20.11 0.43 -34.04
C ALA A 197 -18.96 1.10 -33.29
N VAL A 198 -19.22 2.30 -32.78
CA VAL A 198 -18.37 2.99 -31.82
C VAL A 198 -19.15 3.07 -30.51
N LEU A 199 -18.56 2.53 -29.45
CA LEU A 199 -19.13 2.56 -28.11
C LEU A 199 -18.54 3.76 -27.36
N HIS A 200 -19.39 4.66 -26.89
CA HIS A 200 -19.02 5.79 -26.05
C HIS A 200 -19.00 5.35 -24.59
N LEU A 201 -17.80 5.01 -24.11
CA LEU A 201 -17.56 4.54 -22.76
C LEU A 201 -17.32 5.73 -21.84
N LYS A 202 -18.12 5.87 -20.78
CA LYS A 202 -17.83 6.71 -19.64
C LYS A 202 -16.88 5.95 -18.71
N VAL A 203 -15.76 6.57 -18.36
CA VAL A 203 -14.79 6.05 -17.40
C VAL A 203 -14.71 7.02 -16.24
N GLU A 204 -15.00 6.53 -15.04
CA GLU A 204 -15.02 7.30 -13.80
C GLU A 204 -13.85 6.88 -12.91
N ASN A 205 -12.97 7.83 -12.61
CA ASN A 205 -11.86 7.64 -11.68
C ASN A 205 -12.34 8.04 -10.28
N LYS A 206 -12.49 7.07 -9.38
CA LYS A 206 -12.83 7.31 -7.96
C LYS A 206 -11.60 7.37 -7.04
N ASN A 207 -10.41 7.42 -7.62
CA ASN A 207 -9.18 7.60 -6.87
C ASN A 207 -8.94 9.08 -6.58
N ASP A 208 -8.31 9.36 -5.45
CA ASP A 208 -7.85 10.70 -5.03
C ASP A 208 -6.55 11.14 -5.75
N PHE A 209 -6.12 10.38 -6.76
CA PHE A 209 -5.01 10.67 -7.65
C PHE A 209 -5.43 10.57 -9.12
N ASP A 210 -4.71 11.28 -9.97
CA ASP A 210 -4.94 11.30 -11.41
C ASP A 210 -4.49 9.98 -12.06
N LEU A 211 -5.20 9.55 -13.10
CA LEU A 211 -4.84 8.41 -13.93
C LEU A 211 -4.44 8.89 -15.34
N GLY A 212 -3.19 8.71 -15.73
CA GLY A 212 -2.74 8.92 -17.10
C GLY A 212 -2.95 7.66 -17.93
N LEU A 213 -4.12 7.50 -18.56
CA LEU A 213 -4.41 6.33 -19.40
C LEU A 213 -3.46 6.32 -20.61
N ASN A 214 -2.81 5.19 -20.84
CA ASN A 214 -1.87 4.95 -21.95
C ASN A 214 -2.44 3.95 -22.98
N SER A 215 -3.00 2.85 -22.49
CA SER A 215 -3.75 1.91 -23.31
C SER A 215 -4.91 1.30 -22.56
N LEU A 216 -5.92 0.89 -23.33
CA LEU A 216 -7.11 0.20 -22.87
C LEU A 216 -7.22 -1.10 -23.66
N ASP A 217 -7.03 -2.23 -22.99
CA ASP A 217 -7.51 -3.51 -23.51
C ASP A 217 -8.98 -3.64 -23.14
N TYR A 218 -9.79 -4.08 -24.10
CA TYR A 218 -11.19 -4.34 -23.83
C TYR A 218 -11.68 -5.50 -24.67
N GLU A 219 -12.68 -6.17 -24.12
CA GLU A 219 -13.50 -7.15 -24.81
C GLU A 219 -14.97 -6.84 -24.48
N VAL A 220 -15.85 -7.09 -25.44
CA VAL A 220 -17.27 -6.76 -25.37
C VAL A 220 -18.07 -8.02 -25.59
N TRP A 221 -19.05 -8.23 -24.72
CA TRP A 221 -19.99 -9.33 -24.78
C TRP A 221 -21.41 -8.80 -24.88
N LEU A 222 -22.20 -9.48 -25.70
CA LEU A 222 -23.65 -9.32 -25.72
C LEU A 222 -24.24 -10.61 -25.16
N SER A 223 -24.87 -10.52 -23.98
CA SER A 223 -25.16 -11.69 -23.15
C SER A 223 -23.88 -12.53 -22.90
N ASP A 224 -23.87 -13.81 -23.27
CA ASP A 224 -22.73 -14.72 -23.05
C ASP A 224 -21.82 -14.86 -24.28
N VAL A 225 -22.06 -14.06 -25.33
CA VAL A 225 -21.32 -14.14 -26.60
C VAL A 225 -20.30 -13.01 -26.68
N SER A 226 -19.01 -13.36 -26.72
CA SER A 226 -17.94 -12.40 -27.03
C SER A 226 -18.06 -11.96 -28.48
N ILE A 227 -18.34 -10.67 -28.69
CA ILE A 227 -18.49 -10.08 -30.02
C ILE A 227 -17.18 -9.46 -30.53
N GLY A 228 -16.19 -9.29 -29.67
CA GLY A 228 -14.85 -8.86 -30.05
C GLY A 228 -14.17 -8.02 -28.98
N GLY A 229 -12.88 -7.79 -29.18
CA GLY A 229 -12.04 -6.99 -28.30
C GLY A 229 -10.82 -6.49 -29.06
N ALA A 230 -10.18 -5.46 -28.51
CA ALA A 230 -8.94 -4.90 -29.06
C ALA A 230 -8.16 -4.18 -27.96
N GLU A 231 -6.90 -3.89 -28.25
CA GLU A 231 -6.14 -2.89 -27.51
C GLU A 231 -6.27 -1.54 -28.21
N LEU A 232 -6.64 -0.51 -27.45
CA LEU A 232 -6.69 0.86 -27.89
C LEU A 232 -5.58 1.65 -27.19
N SER A 233 -4.53 2.03 -27.92
CA SER A 233 -3.59 3.03 -27.43
C SER A 233 -4.28 4.39 -27.42
N ASN A 234 -4.46 4.96 -26.25
CA ASN A 234 -5.10 6.25 -26.07
C ASN A 234 -4.39 6.96 -24.94
N SER A 235 -3.88 8.17 -25.19
CA SER A 235 -3.29 8.99 -24.14
C SER A 235 -4.33 9.96 -23.64
N THR A 236 -4.93 9.67 -22.49
CA THR A 236 -5.96 10.53 -21.89
C THR A 236 -5.74 10.62 -20.39
N LYS A 237 -5.65 11.84 -19.87
CA LYS A 237 -5.64 12.07 -18.43
C LYS A 237 -7.08 11.98 -17.91
N ILE A 238 -7.30 11.19 -16.85
CA ILE A 238 -8.53 11.16 -16.08
C ILE A 238 -8.19 11.74 -14.71
N ASP A 239 -8.67 12.95 -14.45
CA ASP A 239 -8.41 13.64 -13.18
C ASP A 239 -8.95 12.83 -11.99
N LYS A 240 -8.36 13.04 -10.80
CA LYS A 240 -8.86 12.48 -9.55
C LYS A 240 -10.34 12.79 -9.34
N ASN A 241 -11.12 11.80 -8.89
CA ASN A 241 -12.58 11.91 -8.75
C ASN A 241 -13.30 12.43 -10.02
N GLY A 242 -12.68 12.24 -11.19
CA GLY A 242 -13.11 12.78 -12.47
C GLY A 242 -13.75 11.75 -13.39
N ILE A 243 -14.36 12.25 -14.46
CA ILE A 243 -15.00 11.44 -15.51
C ILE A 243 -14.33 11.78 -16.84
N SER A 244 -14.02 10.76 -17.62
CA SER A 244 -13.58 10.88 -19.01
C SER A 244 -14.42 10.00 -19.92
N TYR A 245 -14.38 10.29 -21.23
CA TYR A 245 -15.13 9.55 -22.24
C TYR A 245 -14.16 8.97 -23.27
N ILE A 246 -14.32 7.69 -23.58
CA ILE A 246 -13.46 6.95 -24.50
C ILE A 246 -14.33 6.29 -25.56
N ASP A 247 -13.95 6.50 -26.83
CA ASP A 247 -14.60 5.89 -27.97
C ASP A 247 -13.89 4.59 -28.33
N ILE A 248 -14.54 3.44 -28.08
CA ILE A 248 -13.99 2.13 -28.44
C ILE A 248 -14.69 1.58 -29.71
N PRO A 249 -13.95 1.28 -30.79
CA PRO A 249 -14.53 0.77 -32.03
C PRO A 249 -14.70 -0.75 -32.00
N ILE A 250 -15.91 -1.25 -32.26
CA ILE A 250 -16.19 -2.69 -32.35
C ILE A 250 -16.68 -3.07 -33.75
N THR A 251 -16.16 -4.18 -34.28
CA THR A 251 -16.56 -4.76 -35.56
C THR A 251 -16.79 -6.25 -35.39
N PHE A 252 -17.96 -6.72 -35.79
CA PHE A 252 -18.33 -8.13 -35.66
C PHE A 252 -19.35 -8.56 -36.72
N ARG A 253 -19.50 -9.86 -36.93
CA ARG A 253 -20.41 -10.45 -37.93
C ARG A 253 -21.55 -11.18 -37.24
N PRO A 254 -22.76 -10.61 -37.13
CA PRO A 254 -23.88 -11.26 -36.44
C PRO A 254 -24.17 -12.69 -36.92
N LYS A 255 -23.99 -12.99 -38.20
CA LYS A 255 -24.16 -14.33 -38.77
C LYS A 255 -23.29 -15.42 -38.14
N ASP A 256 -22.12 -15.05 -37.62
CA ASP A 256 -21.19 -16.00 -37.00
C ASP A 256 -21.71 -16.49 -35.63
N PHE A 257 -22.67 -15.77 -35.04
CA PHE A 257 -23.24 -16.01 -33.71
C PHE A 257 -24.71 -16.46 -33.74
N GLY A 258 -25.30 -16.56 -34.93
CA GLY A 258 -26.67 -17.04 -35.13
C GLY A 258 -27.77 -15.96 -35.05
N SER A 259 -29.00 -16.36 -35.39
CA SER A 259 -30.16 -15.46 -35.48
C SER A 259 -30.56 -14.84 -34.14
N ALA A 260 -30.32 -15.53 -33.02
CA ALA A 260 -30.64 -15.03 -31.69
C ALA A 260 -29.90 -13.72 -31.37
N LEU A 261 -28.59 -13.64 -31.66
CA LEU A 261 -27.82 -12.40 -31.47
C LEU A 261 -28.34 -11.27 -32.38
N TRP A 262 -28.69 -11.60 -33.63
CA TRP A 262 -29.23 -10.64 -34.58
C TRP A 262 -30.60 -10.08 -34.16
N ASP A 263 -31.47 -10.93 -33.64
CA ASP A 263 -32.78 -10.55 -33.12
C ASP A 263 -32.65 -9.70 -31.84
N MET A 264 -31.68 -10.05 -30.99
CA MET A 264 -31.35 -9.30 -29.78
C MET A 264 -30.93 -7.86 -30.09
N ILE A 265 -29.98 -7.67 -31.03
CA ILE A 265 -29.49 -6.33 -31.37
C ILE A 265 -30.60 -5.50 -32.05
N ARG A 266 -31.55 -6.12 -32.76
CA ARG A 266 -32.64 -5.39 -33.44
C ARG A 266 -33.83 -4.99 -32.54
N GLY A 267 -34.13 -5.73 -31.47
CA GLY A 267 -35.50 -5.75 -30.96
C GLY A 267 -35.77 -5.34 -29.51
N LYS A 268 -34.89 -5.62 -28.53
CA LYS A 268 -35.33 -5.64 -27.11
C LYS A 268 -34.46 -4.90 -26.10
N GLY A 269 -33.39 -4.25 -26.55
CA GLY A 269 -32.32 -3.82 -25.64
C GLY A 269 -31.58 -5.04 -25.10
N THR A 270 -30.26 -4.94 -25.00
CA THR A 270 -29.43 -6.08 -24.61
C THR A 270 -28.63 -5.73 -23.37
N GLY A 271 -28.51 -6.73 -22.50
CA GLY A 271 -27.47 -6.74 -21.48
C GLY A 271 -26.13 -6.83 -22.19
N TYR A 272 -25.23 -5.91 -21.91
CA TYR A 272 -23.84 -6.01 -22.33
C TYR A 272 -22.97 -6.29 -21.12
N THR A 273 -21.85 -6.94 -21.41
CA THR A 273 -20.72 -7.04 -20.49
C THR A 273 -19.50 -6.46 -21.17
N LEU A 274 -18.72 -5.67 -20.45
CA LEU A 274 -17.45 -5.12 -20.91
C LEU A 274 -16.40 -5.44 -19.85
N LYS A 275 -15.27 -6.00 -20.28
CA LYS A 275 -14.13 -6.34 -19.42
C LYS A 275 -12.84 -5.93 -20.11
N GLY A 276 -11.79 -5.76 -19.34
CA GLY A 276 -10.46 -5.46 -19.85
C GLY A 276 -9.61 -4.81 -18.79
N HIS A 277 -8.55 -4.14 -19.21
CA HIS A 277 -7.65 -3.42 -18.32
C HIS A 277 -7.22 -2.08 -18.89
N ILE A 278 -7.05 -1.13 -17.98
CA ILE A 278 -6.48 0.18 -18.23
C ILE A 278 -5.02 0.15 -17.77
N ASN A 279 -4.09 0.30 -18.71
CA ASN A 279 -2.71 0.61 -18.39
C ASN A 279 -2.60 2.13 -18.19
N ALA A 280 -2.31 2.56 -16.96
CA ALA A 280 -2.24 3.97 -16.60
C ALA A 280 -0.97 4.31 -15.83
N ASP A 281 -0.39 5.47 -16.13
CA ASP A 281 0.61 6.09 -15.28
C ASP A 281 -0.08 6.80 -14.11
N THR A 282 0.47 6.61 -12.91
CA THR A 282 0.02 7.28 -11.69
C THR A 282 1.20 7.96 -11.01
N PRO A 283 0.96 8.90 -10.09
CA PRO A 283 2.03 9.48 -9.26
C PRO A 283 2.85 8.45 -8.47
N PHE A 284 2.34 7.24 -8.31
CA PHE A 284 2.95 6.16 -7.51
C PHE A 284 3.56 5.04 -8.38
N GLY A 285 3.56 5.21 -9.71
CA GLY A 285 4.05 4.22 -10.67
C GLY A 285 2.99 3.84 -11.71
N ALA A 286 3.41 3.11 -12.73
CA ALA A 286 2.49 2.55 -13.72
C ALA A 286 1.66 1.43 -13.09
N MET A 287 0.36 1.39 -13.41
CA MET A 287 -0.57 0.37 -12.93
C MET A 287 -1.36 -0.21 -14.09
N ASN A 288 -1.64 -1.52 -13.99
CA ASN A 288 -2.56 -2.22 -14.88
C ASN A 288 -3.86 -2.49 -14.11
N LEU A 289 -4.89 -1.68 -14.35
CA LEU A 289 -6.13 -1.66 -13.56
C LEU A 289 -7.24 -2.40 -14.30
N PRO A 290 -7.78 -3.51 -13.75
CA PRO A 290 -8.91 -4.20 -14.36
C PRO A 290 -10.15 -3.32 -14.35
N ILE A 291 -10.91 -3.38 -15.44
CA ILE A 291 -12.22 -2.77 -15.58
C ILE A 291 -13.24 -3.85 -15.90
N SER A 292 -14.44 -3.71 -15.34
CA SER A 292 -15.54 -4.63 -15.63
C SER A 292 -16.88 -3.95 -15.38
N ARG A 293 -17.80 -4.16 -16.31
CA ARG A 293 -19.22 -3.80 -16.22
C ARG A 293 -20.03 -4.99 -16.70
N GLU A 294 -20.82 -5.58 -15.81
CA GLU A 294 -21.71 -6.71 -16.15
C GLU A 294 -23.17 -6.25 -16.08
N GLY A 295 -23.98 -6.75 -17.02
CA GLY A 295 -25.43 -6.53 -16.99
C GLY A 295 -25.89 -5.10 -17.28
N GLY A 296 -25.06 -4.28 -17.95
CA GLY A 296 -25.48 -2.94 -18.36
C GLY A 296 -26.57 -3.02 -19.43
N THR A 297 -27.59 -2.16 -19.37
CA THR A 297 -28.68 -2.15 -20.36
C THR A 297 -28.51 -1.01 -21.34
N THR A 298 -28.48 -1.31 -22.64
CA THR A 298 -28.57 -0.26 -23.66
C THR A 298 -29.98 -0.16 -24.22
N ARG A 299 -30.52 1.07 -24.28
CA ARG A 299 -31.70 1.37 -25.09
C ARG A 299 -31.22 1.96 -26.41
N LEU A 300 -31.45 1.24 -27.50
CA LEU A 300 -31.32 1.80 -28.84
C LEU A 300 -32.39 2.87 -29.00
N LYS A 301 -32.02 4.15 -28.84
CA LYS A 301 -32.89 5.24 -29.28
C LYS A 301 -32.92 5.19 -30.81
N LYS A 302 -34.00 4.67 -31.40
CA LYS A 302 -34.32 4.94 -32.81
C LYS A 302 -34.46 6.46 -32.95
N ASN A 303 -33.73 7.07 -33.87
CA ASN A 303 -34.03 8.44 -34.28
C ASN A 303 -35.42 8.42 -34.93
N LYS A 304 -36.32 9.30 -34.47
CA LYS A 304 -37.59 9.61 -35.13
C LYS A 304 -37.31 10.50 -36.36
N GLU A 305 -36.59 9.97 -37.34
CA GLU A 305 -36.45 10.58 -38.66
C GLU A 305 -36.44 9.43 -39.66
N ASP A 306 -37.59 8.79 -39.82
CA ASP A 306 -38.00 8.09 -41.04
C ASP A 306 -39.50 7.82 -40.88
N GLY A 307 -40.30 8.53 -41.67
CA GLY A 307 -41.75 8.60 -41.56
C GLY A 307 -42.48 7.32 -41.93
N GLY A 308 -43.67 7.21 -41.37
CA GLY A 308 -44.69 6.23 -41.69
C GLY A 308 -45.84 6.46 -40.72
N ASP A 309 -46.94 6.98 -41.26
CA ASP A 309 -48.18 7.33 -40.55
C ASP A 309 -48.64 6.20 -39.64
N ASP A 310 -48.89 6.52 -38.37
CA ASP A 310 -49.82 5.76 -37.54
C ASP A 310 -50.88 6.77 -37.11
N ASP A 311 -52.04 6.67 -37.78
CA ASP A 311 -53.29 7.29 -37.38
C ASP A 311 -53.70 6.73 -36.02
N ASP A 312 -53.57 7.55 -34.97
CA ASP A 312 -54.18 7.28 -33.66
C ASP A 312 -55.68 7.60 -33.74
N ASP A 313 -56.48 6.60 -34.15
CA ASP A 313 -57.90 6.51 -33.79
C ASP A 313 -57.99 5.92 -32.38
N ASP A 314 -57.98 6.80 -31.38
CA ASP A 314 -58.37 6.49 -30.00
C ASP A 314 -59.90 6.72 -29.84
N GLU A 315 -60.69 5.64 -29.86
CA GLU A 315 -61.99 5.57 -29.18
C GLU A 315 -62.09 4.26 -28.36
N GLU A 316 -62.26 4.45 -27.03
CA GLU A 316 -62.69 3.56 -25.93
C GLU A 316 -62.08 2.15 -25.72
#